data_AF-N1U352-F1
#
_entry.id   AF-N1U352-F1
#
_cell.length_a   1.000
_cell.length_b   1.000
_cell.length_c   1.000
_cell.angle_alpha   90.00
_cell.angle_beta   90.00
_cell.angle_gamma   90.00
#
_symmetry.space_group_name_H-M   'P 1'
#
loop_
_entity.id
_entity.type
_entity.pdbx_description
1 polymer ?
#
loop_
_entity_poly.entity_id
_entity_poly.type
_entity_poly.pdbx_seq_one_letter_code
_entity_poly.pdbx_strand_id
1 'polypeptide(L)'
;MDRIHKSFLNGKEVFADPLIASLQQEAARDSSIAPALKAAEKLKNSVDEKAKLEAYAELSEALKDYIQKDESMGFHVFYCPMVKKKWIASGDKVQNPYDSSMKSCGKKI
;
A
#
# COMPACT_ATOMS: atom_id res chain seq x y z
N MET A 1 -1.05 3.01 -6.47
CA MET A 1 -1.48 2.48 -5.15
C MET A 1 -2.96 2.11 -5.10
N ASP A 2 -3.89 2.96 -5.54
CA ASP A 2 -5.34 2.72 -5.40
C ASP A 2 -5.83 1.40 -6.03
N ARG A 3 -5.30 1.02 -7.20
CA ARG A 3 -5.64 -0.26 -7.82
C ARG A 3 -5.28 -1.47 -6.93
N ILE A 4 -4.11 -1.46 -6.30
CA ILE A 4 -3.67 -2.53 -5.39
C ILE A 4 -4.61 -2.57 -4.17
N HIS A 5 -4.92 -1.41 -3.60
CA HIS A 5 -5.85 -1.31 -2.48
C HIS A 5 -7.24 -1.89 -2.82
N LYS A 6 -7.79 -1.50 -3.96
CA LYS A 6 -9.08 -2.00 -4.46
C LYS A 6 -9.05 -3.49 -4.78
N SER A 7 -7.92 -4.06 -5.18
CA SER A 7 -7.80 -5.51 -5.36
C SER A 7 -8.04 -6.25 -4.04
N PHE A 8 -7.40 -5.82 -2.95
CA PHE A 8 -7.61 -6.41 -1.62
C PHE A 8 -9.06 -6.28 -1.14
N LEU A 9 -9.67 -5.10 -1.28
CA LEU A 9 -11.05 -4.87 -0.81
C LEU A 9 -12.11 -5.74 -1.50
N ASN A 10 -11.82 -6.16 -2.74
CA ASN A 10 -12.75 -6.86 -3.61
C ASN A 10 -12.36 -8.33 -3.85
N GLY A 11 -11.33 -8.84 -3.16
CA GLY A 11 -10.84 -10.21 -3.35
C GLY A 11 -10.36 -10.49 -4.78
N LYS A 12 -9.81 -9.48 -5.46
CA LYS A 12 -9.28 -9.59 -6.82
C LYS A 12 -7.77 -9.79 -6.81
N GLU A 13 -7.26 -10.31 -7.91
CA GLU A 13 -5.82 -10.43 -8.11
C GLU A 13 -5.11 -9.07 -7.97
N VAL A 14 -3.96 -9.10 -7.29
CA VAL A 14 -3.11 -7.93 -7.08
C VAL A 14 -2.08 -7.88 -8.20
N PHE A 15 -2.15 -6.84 -9.02
CA PHE A 15 -1.22 -6.61 -10.13
C PHE A 15 -0.23 -5.50 -9.78
N ALA A 16 0.99 -5.86 -9.39
CA ALA A 16 2.01 -4.94 -8.89
C ALA A 16 3.05 -4.49 -9.95
N ASP A 17 3.11 -5.12 -11.14
CA ASP A 17 4.14 -4.82 -12.15
C ASP A 17 4.26 -3.34 -12.55
N PRO A 18 3.16 -2.59 -12.78
CA PRO A 18 3.26 -1.17 -13.14
C PRO A 18 3.83 -0.32 -12.00
N LEU A 19 3.53 -0.70 -10.76
CA LEU A 19 4.08 -0.02 -9.59
C LEU A 19 5.57 -0.32 -9.46
N ILE A 20 5.97 -1.59 -9.63
CA ILE A 20 7.39 -1.98 -9.60
C ILE A 20 8.18 -1.19 -10.65
N ALA A 21 7.68 -1.11 -11.89
CA ALA A 21 8.34 -0.34 -12.95
C ALA A 21 8.51 1.15 -12.59
N SER A 22 7.48 1.75 -11.97
CA SER A 22 7.54 3.15 -11.52
C SER A 22 8.54 3.33 -10.38
N LEU A 23 8.54 2.42 -9.39
CA LEU A 23 9.47 2.45 -8.26
C LEU A 23 10.92 2.19 -8.68
N GLN A 24 11.16 1.38 -9.72
CA GLN A 24 12.49 1.18 -10.29
C GLN A 24 13.05 2.47 -10.90
N GLN A 25 12.22 3.21 -11.63
CA GLN A 25 12.62 4.50 -12.19
C GLN A 25 12.92 5.52 -11.09
N GLU A 26 12.07 5.57 -10.05
CA GLU A 26 12.25 6.51 -8.95
C GLU A 26 13.45 6.14 -8.06
N ALA A 27 13.70 4.85 -7.82
CA ALA A 27 14.85 4.37 -7.05
C ALA A 27 16.20 4.72 -7.71
N ALA A 28 16.22 4.94 -9.04
CA ALA A 28 17.41 5.43 -9.72
C ALA A 28 17.71 6.92 -9.44
N ARG A 29 16.71 7.67 -8.95
CA ARG A 29 16.80 9.11 -8.63
C ARG A 29 16.89 9.37 -7.13
N ASP A 30 16.18 8.57 -6.35
CA ASP A 30 16.10 8.65 -4.90
C ASP A 30 16.27 7.25 -4.28
N SER A 31 17.45 7.02 -3.70
CA SER A 31 17.77 5.74 -3.06
C SER A 31 16.89 5.43 -1.84
N SER A 32 16.22 6.43 -1.27
CA SER A 32 15.27 6.23 -0.16
C SER A 32 14.02 5.43 -0.58
N ILE A 33 13.78 5.27 -1.89
CA ILE A 33 12.67 4.48 -2.44
C ILE A 33 12.97 2.98 -2.50
N ALA A 34 14.24 2.56 -2.34
CA ALA A 34 14.64 1.16 -2.41
C ALA A 34 13.82 0.20 -1.49
N PRO A 35 13.46 0.56 -0.24
CA PRO A 35 12.59 -0.26 0.58
C PRO A 35 11.19 -0.46 -0.01
N ALA A 36 10.61 0.58 -0.62
CA ALA A 36 9.30 0.48 -1.28
C ALA A 36 9.37 -0.44 -2.50
N LEU A 37 10.43 -0.33 -3.30
CA LEU A 37 10.65 -1.23 -4.44
C LEU A 37 10.72 -2.70 -3.98
N LYS A 38 11.53 -2.99 -2.95
CA LYS A 38 11.66 -4.34 -2.40
C LYS A 38 10.32 -4.89 -1.88
N ALA A 39 9.52 -4.06 -1.21
CA ALA A 39 8.20 -4.45 -0.72
C ALA A 39 7.22 -4.71 -1.88
N ALA A 40 7.27 -3.93 -2.97
CA ALA A 40 6.46 -4.15 -4.15
C ALA A 40 6.84 -5.46 -4.88
N GLU A 41 8.14 -5.78 -4.98
CA GLU A 41 8.62 -7.06 -5.51
C GLU A 41 8.18 -8.23 -4.64
N LYS A 42 8.26 -8.09 -3.31
CA LYS A 42 7.73 -9.07 -2.35
C LYS A 42 6.23 -9.28 -2.53
N LEU A 43 5.47 -8.20 -2.74
CA LEU A 43 4.02 -8.27 -2.98
C LEU A 43 3.70 -9.08 -4.24
N LYS A 44 4.45 -8.87 -5.33
CA LYS A 44 4.32 -9.64 -6.57
C LYS A 44 4.62 -11.13 -6.37
N ASN A 45 5.67 -11.45 -5.62
CA ASN A 45 6.16 -12.82 -5.45
C ASN A 45 5.42 -13.61 -4.34
N SER A 46 4.57 -12.95 -3.56
CA SER A 46 3.81 -13.59 -2.48
C SER A 46 2.68 -14.46 -3.05
N VAL A 47 2.57 -15.70 -2.57
CA VAL A 47 1.61 -16.68 -3.10
C VAL A 47 0.25 -16.55 -2.41
N ASP A 48 0.23 -16.53 -1.08
CA ASP A 48 -0.99 -16.47 -0.29
C ASP A 48 -1.41 -15.03 0.06
N GLU A 49 -2.69 -14.86 0.37
CA GLU A 49 -3.29 -13.56 0.66
C GLU A 49 -2.68 -12.88 1.89
N LYS A 50 -2.34 -13.65 2.93
CA LYS A 50 -1.74 -13.10 4.15
C LYS A 50 -0.36 -12.51 3.83
N ALA A 51 0.48 -13.23 3.10
CA ALA A 51 1.78 -12.75 2.66
C ALA A 51 1.66 -11.49 1.77
N LYS A 52 0.66 -11.44 0.88
CA LYS A 52 0.37 -10.24 0.07
C LYS A 52 -0.04 -9.04 0.95
N LEU A 53 -0.89 -9.24 1.96
CA LEU A 53 -1.28 -8.17 2.88
C LEU A 53 -0.12 -7.68 3.74
N GLU A 54 0.79 -8.57 4.16
CA GLU A 54 2.03 -8.17 4.85
C GLU A 54 2.93 -7.33 3.94
N ALA A 55 3.20 -7.80 2.72
CA ALA A 55 4.01 -7.06 1.75
C ALA A 55 3.37 -5.70 1.39
N TYR A 56 2.05 -5.63 1.34
CA TYR A 56 1.33 -4.39 1.12
C TYR A 56 1.45 -3.42 2.31
N ALA A 57 1.45 -3.93 3.54
CA ALA A 57 1.71 -3.11 4.73
C ALA A 57 3.14 -2.57 4.75
N GLU A 58 4.13 -3.41 4.40
CA GLU A 58 5.54 -3.00 4.26
C GLU A 58 5.71 -1.92 3.19
N LEU A 59 5.07 -2.10 2.04
CA LEU A 59 5.06 -1.12 0.95
C LEU A 59 4.44 0.20 1.40
N SER A 60 3.33 0.14 2.13
CA SER A 60 2.64 1.34 2.62
C SER A 60 3.45 2.07 3.69
N GLU A 61 4.16 1.34 4.55
CA GLU A 61 5.09 1.93 5.52
C GLU A 61 6.24 2.64 4.82
N ALA A 62 6.84 2.00 3.80
CA ALA A 62 7.97 2.55 3.06
C ALA A 62 7.62 3.80 2.25
N LEU A 63 6.36 3.93 1.81
CA LEU A 63 5.90 5.07 1.01
C LEU A 63 5.21 6.18 1.83
N LYS A 64 4.98 5.98 3.14
CA LYS A 64 4.16 6.91 3.94
C LYS A 64 4.68 8.35 3.87
N ASP A 65 5.98 8.54 4.02
CA ASP A 65 6.59 9.87 4.09
C ASP A 65 6.56 10.54 2.70
N TYR A 66 6.61 9.75 1.62
CA TYR A 66 6.50 10.26 0.26
C TYR A 66 5.08 10.77 -0.02
N ILE A 67 4.06 9.99 0.38
CA ILE A 67 2.65 10.36 0.20
C ILE A 67 2.25 11.53 1.10
N GLN A 68 2.73 11.57 2.34
CA GLN A 68 2.39 12.64 3.29
C GLN A 68 3.06 13.99 2.96
N LYS A 69 4.11 14.00 2.13
CA LYS A 69 4.76 15.26 1.70
C LYS A 69 3.94 16.05 0.69
N ASP A 70 3.07 15.40 -0.07
CA ASP A 70 2.27 16.04 -1.11
C ASP A 70 0.87 15.41 -1.19
N GLU A 71 -0.05 16.00 -0.45
CA GLU A 71 -1.45 15.58 -0.42
C GLU A 71 -2.20 15.86 -1.74
N SER A 72 -1.64 16.68 -2.64
CA SER A 72 -2.27 17.00 -3.93
C SER A 72 -2.37 15.79 -4.86
N MET A 73 -1.59 14.73 -4.59
CA MET A 73 -1.68 13.45 -5.30
C MET A 73 -3.01 12.72 -5.07
N GLY A 74 -3.84 13.16 -4.11
CA GLY A 74 -5.13 12.54 -3.78
C GLY A 74 -5.01 11.16 -3.13
N PHE A 75 -3.81 10.81 -2.66
CA PHE A 75 -3.51 9.61 -1.90
C PHE A 75 -3.30 9.96 -0.43
N HIS A 76 -3.77 9.09 0.45
CA HIS A 76 -3.65 9.27 1.89
C HIS A 76 -3.15 8.01 2.56
N VAL A 77 -2.46 8.20 3.68
CA VAL A 77 -2.03 7.11 4.56
C VAL A 77 -3.12 6.88 5.59
N PHE A 78 -3.46 5.61 5.77
CA PHE A 78 -4.41 5.16 6.77
C PHE A 78 -3.75 4.15 7.69
N TYR A 79 -4.33 3.95 8.86
CA TYR A 79 -3.80 3.10 9.91
C TYR A 79 -4.88 2.27 10.61
N CYS A 80 -4.60 0.98 10.76
CA CYS A 80 -5.44 0.07 11.54
C CYS A 80 -4.81 -0.15 12.92
N PRO A 81 -5.45 0.30 14.02
CA PRO A 81 -4.87 0.17 15.36
C PRO A 81 -4.83 -1.27 15.87
N MET A 82 -5.70 -2.16 15.38
CA MET A 82 -5.79 -3.54 15.85
C MET A 82 -4.61 -4.38 15.38
N VAL A 83 -4.27 -4.29 14.08
CA VAL A 83 -3.17 -5.05 13.48
C VAL A 83 -1.88 -4.23 13.34
N LYS A 84 -1.92 -2.95 13.73
CA LYS A 84 -0.80 -2.00 13.69
C LYS A 84 -0.18 -1.82 12.29
N LYS A 85 -1.00 -1.92 11.23
CA LYS A 85 -0.55 -1.80 9.83
C LYS A 85 -1.10 -0.53 9.19
N LYS A 86 -0.33 0.01 8.25
CA LYS A 86 -0.72 1.16 7.43
C LYS A 86 -1.09 0.72 6.02
N TRP A 87 -2.01 1.43 5.38
CA TRP A 87 -2.29 1.28 3.95
C TRP A 87 -2.40 2.63 3.26
N ILE A 88 -2.20 2.65 1.94
CA ILE A 88 -2.35 3.85 1.11
C ILE A 88 -3.54 3.68 0.17
N ALA A 89 -4.48 4.62 0.20
CA ALA A 89 -5.65 4.63 -0.67
C ALA A 89 -5.90 6.04 -1.21
N SER A 90 -6.65 6.15 -2.31
CA SER A 90 -7.10 7.45 -2.79
C SER A 90 -8.42 7.88 -2.13
N GLY A 91 -8.61 9.19 -1.99
CA GLY A 91 -9.77 9.78 -1.34
C GLY A 91 -9.84 9.53 0.18
N ASP A 92 -10.86 10.10 0.84
CA ASP A 92 -10.88 10.21 2.30
C ASP A 92 -11.55 9.05 3.06
N LYS A 93 -12.11 8.08 2.32
CA LYS A 93 -12.90 7.01 2.93
C LYS A 93 -11.99 5.95 3.56
N VAL A 94 -12.19 5.67 4.84
CA VAL A 94 -11.57 4.52 5.50
C VAL A 94 -12.13 3.23 4.91
N GLN A 95 -11.25 2.44 4.29
CA GLN A 95 -11.55 1.13 3.74
C GLN A 95 -10.44 0.15 4.16
N ASN A 96 -10.59 -0.52 5.29
CA ASN A 96 -9.58 -1.41 5.84
C ASN A 96 -9.40 -2.68 4.97
N PRO A 97 -8.18 -2.94 4.43
CA PRO A 97 -7.92 -4.15 3.65
C PRO A 97 -7.56 -5.37 4.52
N TYR A 98 -7.27 -5.17 5.82
CA TYR A 98 -6.78 -6.23 6.70
C TYR A 98 -7.90 -7.01 7.41
N ASP A 99 -9.13 -6.49 7.37
CA ASP A 99 -10.29 -7.15 7.94
C ASP A 99 -11.52 -6.87 7.08
N SER A 100 -12.00 -7.90 6.38
CA SER A 100 -13.13 -7.80 5.45
C SER A 100 -14.47 -7.56 6.16
N SER A 101 -14.58 -7.89 7.46
CA SER A 101 -15.77 -7.67 8.28
C SER A 101 -15.86 -6.24 8.82
N MET A 102 -14.71 -5.54 8.90
CA MET A 102 -14.59 -4.22 9.51
C MET A 102 -13.96 -3.20 8.55
N LYS A 103 -14.52 -3.08 7.34
CA LYS A 103 -13.99 -2.16 6.31
C LYS A 103 -13.96 -0.69 6.73
N SER A 104 -14.82 -0.25 7.65
CA SER A 104 -14.81 1.14 8.16
C SER A 104 -13.87 1.37 9.34
N CYS A 105 -13.14 0.35 9.82
CA CYS A 105 -12.26 0.45 10.98
C CYS A 105 -10.88 1.01 10.60
N GLY A 106 -10.34 1.90 11.45
CA GLY A 106 -9.07 2.58 11.22
C GLY A 106 -9.23 4.08 11.08
N LYS A 107 -8.15 4.78 10.73
CA LYS A 107 -8.15 6.24 10.59
C LYS A 107 -7.14 6.69 9.54
N LYS A 108 -7.42 7.83 8.90
CA LYS A 108 -6.44 8.61 8.11
C LYS A 108 -5.41 9.21 9.08
N ILE A 109 -4.13 9.21 8.71
CA ILE A 109 -3.02 9.73 9.54
C ILE A 109 -2.04 10.58 8.74
#